data_AF-A0A3D0SMC0-F1
#
_entry.id   AF-A0A3D0SMC0-F1
#
_cell.length_a   1.000
_cell.length_b   1.000
_cell.length_c   1.000
_cell.angle_alpha   90.00
_cell.angle_beta   90.00
_cell.angle_gamma   90.00
#
_symmetry.space_group_name_H-M   'P 1'
#
loop_
_entity.id
_entity.type
_entity.pdbx_description
1 polymer ?
#
loop_
_entity_poly.entity_id
_entity_poly.type
_entity_poly.pdbx_seq_one_letter_code
_entity_poly.pdbx_strand_id
1 'polypeptide(L)'
;PTLFDYLPPEALIFIDESHVTVPQLGAMYRGDRSRKETLVSYGFRLPSALDNRPLRFDEFERLSGQTLFISATPGPYECEHAGEAVVEQVVRPTG
;
A
#
# COMPACT_ATOMS: atom_id res chain seq x y z
N PRO A 1 2.53 5.16 -14.36
CA PRO A 1 1.68 6.08 -13.56
C PRO A 1 0.76 5.24 -12.67
N THR A 2 0.57 5.69 -11.44
CA THR A 2 -0.34 5.13 -10.43
C THR A 2 -1.36 6.19 -10.03
N LEU A 3 -2.36 5.85 -9.22
CA LEU A 3 -3.36 6.82 -8.76
C LEU A 3 -2.72 8.03 -8.05
N PHE A 4 -1.61 7.82 -7.34
CA PHE A 4 -0.85 8.87 -6.66
C PHE A 4 -0.43 10.02 -7.57
N ASP A 5 -0.11 9.74 -8.84
CA ASP A 5 0.33 10.77 -9.79
C ASP A 5 -0.80 11.77 -10.15
N TYR A 6 -2.04 11.45 -9.80
CA TYR A 6 -3.24 12.23 -10.12
C TYR A 6 -3.90 12.85 -8.89
N LEU A 7 -3.42 12.54 -7.69
CA LEU A 7 -3.95 13.09 -6.44
C LEU A 7 -3.27 14.43 -6.12
N PRO A 8 -3.98 15.37 -5.47
CA PRO A 8 -3.35 16.55 -4.90
C PRO A 8 -2.24 16.16 -3.90
N PRO A 9 -1.16 16.94 -3.77
CA PRO A 9 -0.09 16.68 -2.79
C PRO A 9 -0.58 16.54 -1.34
N GLU A 10 -1.69 17.21 -1.01
CA GLU A 10 -2.34 17.24 0.29
C GLU A 10 -3.43 16.17 0.48
N ALA A 11 -3.55 15.22 -0.45
CA ALA A 11 -4.51 14.14 -0.33
C ALA A 11 -4.27 13.31 0.95
N LEU A 12 -5.36 12.98 1.64
CA LEU A 12 -5.34 12.09 2.80
C LEU A 12 -5.59 10.66 2.37
N ILE A 13 -4.81 9.74 2.92
CA ILE A 13 -4.95 8.31 2.68
C ILE A 13 -5.51 7.64 3.91
N PHE A 14 -6.50 6.79 3.71
CA PHE A 14 -7.08 5.96 4.75
C PHE A 14 -6.77 4.50 4.40
N ILE A 15 -6.09 3.82 5.31
CA ILE A 15 -5.82 2.39 5.20
C ILE A 15 -6.70 1.67 6.21
N ASP A 16 -7.81 1.14 5.72
CA ASP A 16 -8.68 0.29 6.50
C ASP A 16 -8.06 -1.10 6.71
N GLU A 17 -8.36 -1.70 7.85
CA GLU A 17 -7.73 -2.91 8.38
C GLU A 17 -6.22 -2.92 8.14
N SER A 18 -5.55 -1.86 8.60
CA SER A 18 -4.15 -1.57 8.29
C SER A 18 -3.20 -2.73 8.59
N HIS A 19 -3.47 -3.50 9.65
CA HIS A 19 -2.65 -4.63 10.07
C HIS A 19 -2.60 -5.76 9.03
N VAL A 20 -3.57 -5.82 8.11
CA VAL A 20 -3.60 -6.72 6.96
C VAL A 20 -3.14 -5.98 5.69
N THR A 21 -3.66 -4.78 5.47
CA THR A 21 -3.46 -4.03 4.23
C THR A 21 -1.99 -3.59 4.06
N VAL A 22 -1.30 -3.19 5.13
CA VAL A 22 0.11 -2.78 5.07
C VAL A 22 1.03 -3.94 4.62
N PRO A 23 0.99 -5.13 5.25
CA PRO A 23 1.72 -6.29 4.75
C PRO A 23 1.37 -6.66 3.30
N GLN A 24 0.10 -6.53 2.91
CA GLN A 24 -0.35 -6.79 1.56
C GLN A 24 0.34 -5.85 0.55
N LEU A 25 0.35 -4.53 0.80
CA LEU A 25 1.04 -3.54 -0.03
C LEU A 25 2.53 -3.90 -0.21
N GLY A 26 3.20 -4.32 0.87
CA GLY A 26 4.59 -4.74 0.83
C GLY A 26 4.85 -5.99 -0.03
N ALA A 27 3.86 -6.89 -0.14
CA ALA A 27 3.97 -8.12 -0.91
C ALA A 27 3.65 -7.95 -2.41
N MET A 28 2.89 -6.91 -2.78
CA MET A 28 2.36 -6.74 -4.15
C MET A 28 3.46 -6.75 -5.22
N TYR A 29 4.53 -5.97 -5.04
CA TYR A 29 5.63 -5.90 -6.01
C TYR A 29 6.27 -7.27 -6.26
N ARG A 30 6.62 -8.00 -5.19
CA ARG A 30 7.29 -9.30 -5.31
C ARG A 30 6.40 -10.34 -5.96
N GLY A 31 5.11 -10.37 -5.57
CA GLY A 31 4.13 -11.27 -6.16
C GLY A 31 3.89 -11.01 -7.65
N ASP A 32 3.81 -9.74 -8.05
CA ASP A 32 3.68 -9.36 -9.45
C ASP A 32 4.92 -9.68 -10.28
N ARG A 33 6.11 -9.37 -9.73
CA ARG A 33 7.40 -9.63 -10.37
C ARG A 33 7.58 -11.11 -10.69
N SER A 34 7.35 -12.00 -9.72
CA SER A 34 7.48 -13.46 -9.91
C SER A 34 6.59 -13.99 -11.03
N ARG A 35 5.32 -13.55 -11.09
CA ARG A 35 4.39 -13.95 -12.17
C ARG A 35 4.85 -13.43 -13.53
N LYS A 36 5.28 -12.18 -13.62
CA LYS A 36 5.69 -11.58 -14.91
C LYS A 36 7.04 -12.10 -15.40
N GLU A 37 7.99 -12.38 -14.52
CA GLU A 37 9.26 -13.02 -14.88
C GLU A 37 9.04 -14.37 -15.56
N THR A 38 8.08 -15.15 -15.06
CA THR A 38 7.67 -16.41 -15.70
C THR A 38 7.19 -16.16 -17.14
N LEU A 39 6.27 -15.20 -17.35
CA LEU A 39 5.75 -14.87 -18.68
C LEU A 39 6.84 -14.38 -19.65
N VAL A 40 7.79 -13.58 -19.16
CA VAL A 40 8.91 -13.07 -19.97
C VAL A 40 9.87 -14.21 -20.33
N SER A 41 10.18 -15.10 -19.37
CA SER A 41 11.11 -16.21 -19.57
C SER A 41 10.63 -17.21 -20.62
N TYR A 42 9.32 -17.43 -20.70
CA TYR A 42 8.70 -18.29 -21.72
C TYR A 42 8.30 -17.53 -23.01
N GLY A 43 8.68 -16.25 -23.16
CA GLY A 43 8.45 -15.49 -24.39
C GLY A 43 7.02 -15.00 -24.61
N PHE A 44 6.13 -15.08 -23.61
CA PHE A 44 4.75 -14.59 -23.72
C PHE A 44 4.65 -13.07 -23.62
N ARG A 45 5.65 -12.41 -23.03
CA ARG A 45 5.71 -10.95 -22.86
C ARG A 45 7.13 -10.44 -23.11
N LEU A 46 7.22 -9.21 -23.61
CA LEU A 46 8.50 -8.50 -23.72
C LEU A 46 9.04 -8.15 -22.33
N PRO A 47 10.38 -8.01 -22.17
CA PRO A 47 10.99 -7.62 -20.89
C PRO A 47 10.43 -6.32 -20.28
N SER A 48 10.00 -5.36 -21.12
CA SER A 48 9.38 -4.09 -20.68
C SER A 48 8.07 -4.28 -19.93
N ALA A 49 7.41 -5.45 -20.03
CA ALA A 49 6.21 -5.74 -19.25
C ALA A 49 6.49 -5.77 -17.74
N LEU A 50 7.74 -5.97 -17.33
CA LEU A 50 8.18 -5.94 -15.94
C LEU A 50 8.13 -4.53 -15.33
N ASP A 51 8.19 -3.48 -16.15
CA ASP A 51 8.17 -2.08 -15.71
C ASP A 51 6.75 -1.58 -15.42
N ASN A 52 5.74 -2.21 -16.02
CA ASN A 52 4.35 -1.98 -15.65
C ASN A 52 4.02 -2.81 -14.41
N ARG A 53 4.21 -2.27 -13.22
CA ARG A 53 4.15 -3.02 -11.95
C ARG A 53 3.49 -2.22 -10.83
N PRO A 54 3.06 -2.89 -9.74
CA PRO A 54 2.75 -2.20 -8.50
C PRO A 54 3.95 -1.42 -7.96
N LEU A 55 3.66 -0.42 -7.12
CA LEU A 55 4.68 0.25 -6.31
C LEU A 55 5.36 -0.78 -5.40
N ARG A 56 6.65 -0.56 -5.17
CA ARG A 56 7.33 -1.16 -4.01
C ARG A 56 6.90 -0.41 -2.75
N PHE A 57 7.08 -1.04 -1.60
CA PHE A 57 6.71 -0.44 -0.33
C PHE A 57 7.43 0.89 -0.07
N ASP A 58 8.73 0.98 -0.38
CA ASP A 58 9.53 2.21 -0.26
C ASP A 58 9.06 3.33 -1.21
N GLU A 59 8.43 2.98 -2.33
CA GLU A 59 7.83 3.95 -3.25
C GLU A 59 6.48 4.43 -2.72
N PHE A 60 5.68 3.52 -2.18
CA PHE A 60 4.43 3.86 -1.50
C PHE A 60 4.66 4.79 -0.31
N GLU A 61 5.58 4.47 0.60
CA GLU A 61 5.89 5.28 1.80
C GLU A 61 6.27 6.72 1.46
N ARG A 62 7.01 6.93 0.36
CA ARG A 62 7.39 8.27 -0.10
C ARG A 62 6.24 9.05 -0.72
N LEU A 63 5.24 8.35 -1.28
CA LEU A 63 4.10 8.96 -1.97
C LEU A 63 2.88 9.11 -1.06
N SER A 64 2.81 8.36 0.04
CA SER A 64 1.60 8.24 0.87
C SER A 64 1.28 9.50 1.69
N GLY A 65 2.23 10.40 1.88
CA GLY A 65 2.00 11.67 2.59
C GLY A 65 1.33 11.46 3.95
N GLN A 66 0.29 12.24 4.26
CA GLN A 66 -0.50 12.07 5.47
C GLN A 66 -1.45 10.86 5.34
N THR A 67 -1.20 9.83 6.13
CA THR A 67 -1.92 8.55 6.09
C THR A 67 -2.51 8.22 7.46
N LEU A 68 -3.78 7.83 7.49
CA LEU A 68 -4.49 7.31 8.66
C LEU A 68 -4.57 5.78 8.55
N PHE A 69 -3.95 5.08 9.49
CA PHE A 69 -4.06 3.65 9.66
C PHE A 69 -5.25 3.34 10.58
N ILE A 70 -6.23 2.61 10.08
CA ILE A 70 -7.45 2.26 10.81
C ILE A 70 -7.41 0.76 11.07
N SER A 71 -7.37 0.38 12.35
CA SER A 71 -7.50 -1.03 12.73
C SER A 71 -7.81 -1.20 14.21
N ALA A 72 -8.56 -2.24 14.56
CA ALA A 72 -8.72 -2.70 15.94
C ALA A 72 -7.45 -3.35 16.51
N THR A 73 -6.56 -3.86 15.66
CA THR A 73 -5.34 -4.59 16.04
C THR A 73 -4.15 -4.08 15.22
N PRO A 74 -3.71 -2.82 15.43
CA PRO A 74 -2.63 -2.22 14.63
C PRO A 74 -1.36 -3.06 14.72
N GLY A 75 -0.71 -3.24 13.56
CA GLY A 75 0.53 -3.99 13.45
C GLY A 75 1.76 -3.20 13.93
N PRO A 76 2.96 -3.83 13.91
CA PRO A 76 4.20 -3.18 14.33
C PRO A 76 4.52 -1.93 13.51
N TYR A 77 4.26 -1.95 12.20
CA TYR A 77 4.54 -0.84 11.30
C TYR A 77 3.71 0.38 11.71
N GLU A 78 2.41 0.20 11.95
CA GLU A 78 1.52 1.29 12.33
C GLU A 78 1.88 1.85 13.70
N CYS A 79 2.21 0.99 14.67
CA CYS A 79 2.65 1.41 15.99
C CYS A 79 3.95 2.23 15.94
N GLU A 80 4.91 1.86 15.09
CA GLU A 80 6.16 2.61 14.89
C GLU A 80 5.91 3.97 14.22
N HIS A 81 5.03 4.02 13.22
CA HIS A 81 4.78 5.23 12.43
C HIS A 81 3.81 6.21 13.08
N ALA A 82 2.86 5.73 13.89
CA ALA A 82 1.89 6.58 14.57
C ALA A 82 2.51 7.35 15.74
N GLY A 83 3.52 6.79 16.43
CA GLY A 83 4.10 7.41 17.61
C GLY A 83 3.02 7.73 18.66
N GLU A 84 2.91 9.02 19.04
CA GLU A 84 1.87 9.48 19.99
C GLU A 84 0.52 9.81 19.31
N ALA A 85 0.43 9.77 17.98
CA ALA A 85 -0.77 10.12 17.20
C ALA A 85 -1.79 8.97 17.10
N VAL A 86 -2.01 8.26 18.21
CA VAL A 86 -3.01 7.18 18.32
C VAL A 86 -4.31 7.77 18.88
N VAL A 87 -5.42 7.54 18.18
CA VAL A 87 -6.75 8.04 18.57
C VAL A 87 -7.80 6.93 18.54
N GLU A 88 -8.80 7.01 19.40
CA GLU A 88 -9.93 6.07 19.42
C GLU A 88 -10.96 6.41 18.33
N GLN A 89 -11.35 5.41 17.56
CA GLN A 89 -12.42 5.54 16.57
C GLN A 89 -13.79 5.39 17.25
N VAL A 90 -14.56 6.48 17.29
CA VAL A 90 -15.94 6.44 17.78
C VAL A 90 -16.88 6.07 16.63
N VAL A 91 -17.36 4.83 16.62
CA VAL A 91 -18.35 4.37 15.65
C VAL A 91 -19.75 4.47 16.27
N ARG A 92 -20.63 5.27 15.67
CA ARG A 92 -22.05 5.27 16.02
C ARG A 92 -22.75 4.20 15.18
N PRO A 93 -23.46 3.22 15.78
CA PRO A 93 -24.28 2.30 15.00
C PRO A 93 -25.32 3.10 14.21
N THR A 94 -25.34 2.94 12.89
CA THR A 94 -26.53 3.29 12.12
C THR A 94 -27.56 2.23 12.44
N GLY A 95 -28.61 2.62 13.18
CA GLY A 95 -29.73 1.73 13.51
C GLY A 95 -30.46 1.23 12.29
#